data_AF-A0A8X6WY09-F1
#
_entry.id   AF-A0A8X6WY09-F1
#
_cell.length_a   1.000
_cell.length_b   1.000
_cell.length_c   1.000
_cell.angle_alpha   90.00
_cell.angle_beta   90.00
_cell.angle_gamma   90.00
#
_symmetry.space_group_name_H-M   'P 1'
#
loop_
_entity.id
_entity.type
_entity.pdbx_description
1 polymer ?
#
loop_
_entity_poly.entity_id
_entity_poly.type
_entity_poly.pdbx_seq_one_letter_code
_entity_poly.pdbx_strand_id
1 'polypeptide(L)'
;MEPDSKAGRLISSFPITAENYPKVVEQLKLRFGREDLLAQIYVRYLLSLVLKNSTTAKNAPDLATLYDMLETKLRALESLGRTKEKFADFLEPLVESCLP
;
A
#
# COMPACT_ATOMS: atom_id res chain seq x y z
N MET A 1 -14.66 13.63 -6.62
CA MET A 1 -13.50 14.41 -6.13
C MET A 1 -14.01 15.41 -5.12
N GLU A 2 -13.31 15.59 -4.02
CA GLU A 2 -13.68 16.62 -3.04
C GLU A 2 -13.36 18.01 -3.64
N PRO A 3 -14.34 18.95 -3.62
CA PRO A 3 -14.11 20.33 -4.03
C PRO A 3 -12.91 20.93 -3.29
N ASP A 4 -12.08 21.72 -3.98
CA ASP A 4 -10.87 22.34 -3.43
C ASP A 4 -9.82 21.40 -2.80
N SER A 5 -9.84 20.12 -3.16
CA SER A 5 -8.74 19.20 -2.83
C SER A 5 -7.42 19.64 -3.49
N LYS A 6 -6.29 19.21 -2.92
CA LYS A 6 -4.94 19.47 -3.51
C LYS A 6 -4.84 18.95 -4.95
N ALA A 7 -5.44 17.79 -5.23
CA ALA A 7 -5.51 17.23 -6.59
C ALA A 7 -6.46 18.04 -7.47
N GLY A 8 -7.63 18.44 -6.97
CA GLY A 8 -8.56 19.30 -7.70
C GLY A 8 -7.93 20.61 -8.17
N ARG A 9 -7.23 21.32 -7.27
CA ARG A 9 -6.49 22.55 -7.64
C ARG A 9 -5.42 22.32 -8.71
N LEU A 10 -4.73 21.19 -8.68
CA LEU A 10 -3.75 20.82 -9.71
C LEU A 10 -4.41 20.58 -11.06
N ILE A 11 -5.57 19.91 -11.10
CA ILE A 11 -6.31 19.69 -12.35
C ILE A 11 -6.80 21.04 -12.90
N SER A 12 -7.40 21.87 -12.06
CA SER A 12 -7.95 23.17 -12.45
C SER A 12 -6.90 24.19 -12.90
N SER A 13 -5.61 23.98 -12.61
CA SER A 13 -4.54 24.88 -13.09
C SER A 13 -4.19 24.68 -14.56
N PHE A 14 -4.66 23.61 -15.21
CA PHE A 14 -4.41 23.36 -16.63
C PHE A 14 -5.58 23.90 -17.48
N PRO A 15 -5.29 24.54 -18.63
CA PRO A 15 -6.32 24.83 -19.63
C PRO A 15 -7.02 23.54 -20.09
N ILE A 16 -8.34 23.60 -20.29
CA ILE A 16 -9.18 22.46 -20.67
C ILE A 16 -8.98 22.17 -22.17
N THR A 17 -7.89 21.46 -22.48
CA THR A 17 -7.54 21.05 -23.85
C THR A 17 -7.15 19.58 -23.87
N ALA A 18 -7.41 18.91 -25.01
CA ALA A 18 -7.10 17.49 -25.17
C ALA A 18 -5.62 17.16 -24.91
N GLU A 19 -4.73 18.08 -25.30
CA GLU A 19 -3.28 17.96 -25.13
C GLU A 19 -2.82 17.97 -23.66
N ASN A 20 -3.63 18.53 -22.75
CA ASN A 20 -3.26 18.67 -21.34
C ASN A 20 -3.67 17.48 -20.49
N TYR A 21 -4.58 16.60 -20.94
CA TYR A 21 -4.94 15.39 -20.19
C TYR A 21 -3.74 14.51 -19.81
N PRO A 22 -2.83 14.12 -20.72
CA PRO A 22 -1.68 13.31 -20.34
C PRO A 22 -0.75 14.03 -19.35
N LYS A 23 -0.55 15.35 -19.51
CA LYS A 23 0.28 16.17 -18.60
C LYS A 23 -0.31 16.23 -17.19
N VAL A 24 -1.63 16.38 -17.08
CA VAL A 24 -2.33 16.36 -15.78
C VAL A 24 -2.16 15.01 -15.09
N VAL A 25 -2.33 13.91 -15.83
CA VAL A 25 -2.14 12.55 -15.29
C VAL A 25 -0.70 12.34 -14.82
N GLU A 26 0.29 12.78 -15.59
CA GLU A 26 1.70 12.71 -15.20
C GLU A 26 1.99 13.52 -13.94
N GLN A 27 1.50 14.76 -13.85
CA GLN A 27 1.67 15.60 -12.65
C GLN A 27 0.98 15.02 -11.42
N LEU A 28 -0.18 14.39 -11.60
CA LEU A 28 -0.85 13.66 -10.51
C LEU A 28 -0.01 12.48 -10.02
N LYS A 29 0.57 11.70 -10.93
CA LYS A 29 1.48 10.60 -10.58
C LYS A 29 2.73 11.11 -9.88
N LEU A 30 3.39 12.14 -10.39
CA LEU A 30 4.59 12.73 -9.77
C LEU A 30 4.30 13.25 -8.35
N ARG A 31 3.15 13.91 -8.16
CA ARG A 31 2.83 14.56 -6.88
C ARG A 31 2.22 13.62 -5.85
N PHE A 32 1.44 12.63 -6.28
CA PHE A 32 0.64 11.78 -5.39
C PHE A 32 0.92 10.27 -5.53
N GLY A 33 1.53 9.83 -6.63
CA GLY A 33 1.95 8.44 -6.87
C GLY A 33 3.23 8.07 -6.11
N ARG A 34 3.23 8.25 -4.79
CA ARG A 34 4.37 7.96 -3.91
C ARG A 34 4.42 6.47 -3.57
N GLU A 35 4.68 5.64 -4.57
CA GLU A 35 4.68 4.18 -4.47
C GLU A 35 5.64 3.66 -3.39
N ASP A 36 6.84 4.23 -3.28
CA ASP A 36 7.80 3.83 -2.23
C ASP A 36 7.27 4.09 -0.81
N LEU A 37 6.53 5.19 -0.61
CA LEU A 37 5.91 5.50 0.68
C LEU A 37 4.79 4.50 0.99
N LEU A 38 3.97 4.16 -0.01
CA LEU A 38 2.91 3.15 0.14
C LEU A 38 3.51 1.78 0.49
N ALA A 39 4.58 1.37 -0.19
CA ALA A 39 5.30 0.14 0.12
C ALA A 39 5.77 0.12 1.58
N GLN A 40 6.39 1.21 2.06
CA GLN A 40 6.81 1.32 3.46
C GLN A 40 5.65 1.23 4.45
N ILE A 41 4.49 1.81 4.12
CA ILE A 41 3.29 1.74 4.95
C ILE A 41 2.80 0.28 5.05
N TYR A 42 2.77 -0.45 3.94
CA TYR A 42 2.34 -1.85 3.93
C TYR A 42 3.31 -2.75 4.70
N VAL A 43 4.62 -2.59 4.52
CA VAL A 43 5.63 -3.33 5.31
C VAL A 43 5.51 -3.03 6.80
N ARG A 44 5.33 -1.77 7.19
CA ARG A 44 5.13 -1.39 8.60
C ARG A 44 3.85 -1.97 9.19
N TYR A 45 2.80 -2.09 8.37
CA TYR A 45 1.58 -2.76 8.79
C TYR A 45 1.82 -4.25 9.04
N LEU A 46 2.51 -4.95 8.14
CA LEU A 46 2.87 -6.36 8.31
C LEU A 46 3.71 -6.57 9.58
N LEU A 47 4.72 -5.72 9.83
CA LEU A 47 5.50 -5.75 11.08
C LEU A 47 4.62 -5.54 12.32
N SER A 48 3.63 -4.65 12.25
CA SER A 48 2.68 -4.47 13.35
C SER A 48 1.82 -5.71 13.58
N LEU A 49 1.53 -6.52 12.57
CA LEU A 49 0.79 -7.77 12.73
C LEU A 49 1.65 -8.82 13.45
N VAL A 50 2.91 -8.98 13.02
CA VAL A 50 3.88 -9.87 13.70
C VAL A 50 3.91 -9.56 15.19
N LEU A 51 4.14 -8.30 15.55
CA LEU A 51 4.29 -7.90 16.96
C LEU A 51 3.01 -8.12 17.78
N LYS A 52 1.83 -7.90 17.19
CA LYS A 52 0.56 -8.11 17.89
C LYS A 52 0.31 -9.59 18.14
N ASN A 53 0.57 -10.43 17.15
CA ASN A 53 0.33 -11.86 17.24
C ASN A 53 1.36 -12.56 18.14
N SER A 54 2.62 -12.13 18.13
CA SER A 54 3.68 -12.73 18.94
C SER A 54 3.59 -12.39 20.43
N THR A 55 2.93 -11.29 20.81
CA THR A 55 2.92 -10.80 22.20
C THR A 55 1.57 -10.93 22.91
N THR A 56 0.46 -11.01 22.17
CA THR A 56 -0.88 -10.91 22.76
C THR A 56 -1.78 -12.07 22.33
N ALA A 57 -1.66 -13.22 23.02
CA ALA A 57 -2.49 -14.39 22.77
C ALA A 57 -4.01 -14.15 23.02
N LYS A 58 -4.36 -13.20 23.90
CA LYS A 58 -5.76 -12.95 24.28
C LYS A 58 -6.58 -12.13 23.26
N ASN A 59 -5.94 -11.44 22.31
CA ASN A 59 -6.61 -10.58 21.32
C ASN A 59 -6.09 -10.83 19.90
N ALA A 60 -5.43 -11.96 19.65
CA ALA A 60 -5.00 -12.31 18.31
C ALA A 60 -6.23 -12.56 17.42
N PRO A 61 -6.24 -12.06 16.17
CA PRO A 61 -7.29 -12.41 15.21
C PRO A 61 -7.30 -13.93 14.99
N ASP A 62 -8.46 -14.48 14.67
CA ASP A 62 -8.53 -15.86 14.21
C ASP A 62 -7.74 -16.03 12.89
N LEU A 63 -7.43 -17.28 12.55
CA LEU A 63 -6.55 -17.58 11.42
C LEU A 63 -7.11 -17.06 10.08
N ALA A 64 -8.43 -17.09 9.87
CA ALA A 64 -9.03 -16.60 8.63
C ALA A 64 -8.91 -15.09 8.53
N THR A 65 -9.24 -14.37 9.62
CA THR A 65 -9.05 -12.91 9.69
C THR A 65 -7.58 -12.53 9.48
N LEU A 66 -6.64 -13.26 10.09
CA LEU A 66 -5.22 -13.02 9.90
C LEU A 66 -4.78 -13.20 8.44
N TYR A 67 -5.22 -14.27 7.80
CA TYR A 67 -4.94 -14.53 6.39
C TYR A 67 -5.42 -13.39 5.51
N ASP A 68 -6.67 -12.94 5.67
CA ASP A 68 -7.24 -11.84 4.90
C ASP A 68 -6.45 -10.54 5.08
N MET A 69 -6.00 -10.26 6.31
CA MET A 69 -5.19 -9.08 6.63
C MET A 69 -3.81 -9.13 5.96
N LEU A 70 -3.14 -10.28 5.98
CA LEU A 70 -1.85 -10.50 5.34
C LEU A 70 -1.97 -10.38 3.81
N GLU A 71 -2.90 -11.14 3.22
CA GLU A 71 -3.16 -11.20 1.78
C GLU A 71 -3.48 -9.81 1.21
N THR A 72 -4.28 -9.02 1.93
CA THR A 72 -4.60 -7.64 1.52
C THR A 72 -3.34 -6.78 1.34
N LYS A 73 -2.37 -6.88 2.25
CA LYS A 73 -1.13 -6.07 2.15
C LYS A 73 -0.15 -6.66 1.17
N LEU A 74 -0.05 -7.98 1.06
CA LEU A 74 0.79 -8.65 0.07
C LEU A 74 0.35 -8.32 -1.36
N ARG A 75 -0.96 -8.36 -1.65
CA ARG A 75 -1.50 -7.97 -2.97
C ARG A 75 -1.27 -6.49 -3.29
N ALA A 76 -1.32 -5.63 -2.26
CA ALA A 76 -1.02 -4.21 -2.43
C ALA A 76 0.46 -3.98 -2.75
N LEU A 77 1.37 -4.73 -2.11
CA LEU A 77 2.80 -4.73 -2.43
C LEU A 77 3.09 -5.27 -3.84
N GLU A 78 2.40 -6.34 -4.23
CA GLU A 78 2.52 -6.92 -5.58
C GLU A 78 2.08 -5.92 -6.66
N SER A 79 0.99 -5.18 -6.43
CA SER A 79 0.51 -4.11 -7.32
C SER A 79 1.52 -2.96 -7.48
N LEU A 80 2.47 -2.82 -6.54
CA LEU A 80 3.59 -1.87 -6.59
C LEU A 80 4.88 -2.51 -7.13
N GLY A 81 4.80 -3.70 -7.72
CA GLY A 81 5.94 -4.43 -8.28
C GLY A 81 6.86 -5.07 -7.24
N ARG A 82 6.41 -5.22 -5.99
CA ARG A 82 7.12 -5.95 -4.93
C ARG A 82 6.64 -7.40 -4.90
N THR A 83 6.99 -8.14 -5.96
CA THR A 83 6.53 -9.51 -6.19
C THR A 83 7.31 -10.54 -5.38
N LYS A 84 6.78 -11.76 -5.29
CA LYS A 84 7.43 -12.88 -4.56
C LYS A 84 8.82 -13.17 -5.11
N GLU A 85 9.02 -13.14 -6.42
CA GLU A 85 10.33 -13.46 -7.04
C GLU A 85 11.43 -12.49 -6.63
N LYS A 86 11.08 -11.26 -6.24
CA LYS A 86 12.05 -10.21 -5.86
C LYS A 86 12.19 -10.03 -4.35
N PHE A 87 11.19 -10.44 -3.57
CA PHE A 87 11.09 -10.11 -2.15
C PHE A 87 10.69 -11.29 -1.25
N ALA A 88 10.63 -12.52 -1.76
CA ALA A 88 10.32 -13.72 -0.98
C ALA A 88 11.19 -13.84 0.28
N ASP A 89 12.51 -13.71 0.14
CA ASP A 89 13.48 -13.78 1.23
C ASP A 89 13.19 -12.82 2.40
N PHE A 90 12.46 -11.72 2.15
CA PHE A 90 12.03 -10.77 3.16
C PHE A 90 10.59 -11.00 3.63
N LEU A 91 9.67 -11.33 2.71
CA LEU A 91 8.24 -11.41 3.00
C LEU A 91 7.84 -12.74 3.66
N GLU A 92 8.44 -13.85 3.26
CA GLU A 92 8.17 -15.19 3.80
C GLU A 92 8.40 -15.25 5.32
N PRO A 93 9.58 -14.89 5.86
CA PRO A 93 9.80 -14.91 7.31
C PRO A 93 8.86 -13.96 8.07
N LEU A 94 8.41 -12.87 7.44
CA LEU A 94 7.44 -11.93 7.98
C LEU A 94 6.04 -12.55 8.13
N VAL A 95 5.61 -13.31 7.12
CA VAL A 95 4.35 -14.05 7.14
C VAL A 95 4.41 -15.20 8.14
N GLU A 96 5.49 -15.99 8.13
CA GLU A 96 5.71 -17.09 9.07
C GLU A 96 5.66 -16.61 10.53
N SER A 97 6.31 -15.47 10.81
CA SER A 97 6.30 -14.86 12.15
C SER A 97 4.95 -14.31 12.60
N CYS A 98 3.98 -14.14 11.68
CA CYS A 98 2.62 -13.72 12.03
C CYS A 98 1.74 -14.89 12.48
N LEU A 99 2.09 -16.12 12.11
CA LEU A 99 1.27 -17.29 12.42
C LEU A 99 1.36 -17.63 13.91
N PRO A 100 0.26 -18.07 14.54
CA PRO A 100 0.22 -18.48 15.94
C PRO A 100 1.01 -19.77 16.21
#